data_AF-A0A8T3WV75-F1
#
_entry.id   AF-A0A8T3WV75-F1
#
_cell.length_a   1.000
_cell.length_b   1.000
_cell.length_c   1.000
_cell.angle_alpha   90.00
_cell.angle_beta   90.00
_cell.angle_gamma   90.00
#
_symmetry.space_group_name_H-M   'P 1'
#
loop_
_entity.id
_entity.type
_entity.pdbx_description
1 polymer ?
#
loop_
_entity_poly.entity_id
_entity_poly.type
_entity_poly.pdbx_seq_one_letter_code
_entity_poly.pdbx_strand_id
1 'polypeptide(L)'
;MNNKKLGVVFLTISVIVSFILIYIIMNLNTESRELGCFDNEGCLKIESTFNITHLAFGVIGFILALGIYLIFFSKSEEEILKQLKENKASSLKEEKFNLVLKGLDDYEKKAMKAVKEQDGITQNTLRIRTDMSKAKLSYVLQDLEKRGLIKRIKKGKTLAVFLKENF
;
A
#
# COMPACT_ATOMS: atom_id res chain seq x y z
N MET A 1 3.95 -3.69 -12.86
CA MET A 1 4.45 -2.52 -13.62
C MET A 1 4.02 -1.28 -12.84
N ASN A 2 4.88 -0.28 -12.62
CA ASN A 2 4.49 0.88 -11.80
C ASN A 2 3.58 1.78 -12.65
N ASN A 3 2.26 1.68 -12.44
CA ASN A 3 1.24 2.40 -13.20
C ASN A 3 1.46 3.92 -13.18
N LYS A 4 2.10 4.47 -12.13
CA LYS A 4 2.52 5.88 -12.08
C LYS A 4 3.61 6.19 -13.09
N LYS A 5 4.62 5.31 -13.25
CA LYS A 5 5.68 5.49 -14.25
C LYS A 5 5.11 5.44 -15.66
N LEU A 6 4.17 4.53 -15.91
CA LEU A 6 3.49 4.44 -17.21
C LEU A 6 2.66 5.71 -17.50
N GLY A 7 1.92 6.22 -16.50
CA GLY A 7 1.17 7.47 -16.62
C GLY A 7 2.07 8.68 -16.92
N VAL A 8 3.24 8.78 -16.28
CA VAL A 8 4.23 9.84 -16.58
C VAL A 8 4.78 9.72 -18.00
N VAL A 9 5.04 8.51 -18.49
CA VAL A 9 5.49 8.27 -19.87
C VAL A 9 4.41 8.73 -20.86
N PHE A 10 3.14 8.37 -20.65
CA PHE A 10 2.06 8.83 -21.53
C PHE A 10 1.85 10.35 -21.49
N LEU A 11 1.97 10.97 -20.32
CA LEU A 11 1.83 12.41 -20.18
C LEU A 11 2.96 13.15 -20.92
N THR A 12 4.21 12.71 -20.74
CA THR A 12 5.37 13.32 -21.42
C THR A 12 5.30 13.18 -22.93
N ILE A 13 5.02 11.98 -23.44
CA ILE A 13 4.86 11.75 -24.90
C ILE A 13 3.74 12.62 -25.45
N SER A 14 2.59 12.68 -24.77
CA SER A 14 1.45 13.43 -25.29
C SER A 14 1.68 14.94 -25.29
N VAL A 15 2.43 15.48 -24.33
CA VAL A 15 2.82 16.90 -24.32
C VAL A 15 3.79 17.20 -25.47
N ILE A 16 4.78 16.33 -25.70
CA ILE A 16 5.76 16.49 -26.79
C ILE A 16 5.05 16.45 -28.16
N VAL A 17 4.19 15.46 -28.37
CA VAL A 17 3.44 15.31 -29.63
C VAL A 17 2.50 16.49 -29.87
N SER A 18 1.81 16.98 -28.83
CA SER A 18 1.02 18.22 -28.90
C SER A 18 1.86 19.42 -29.34
N PHE A 19 3.03 19.60 -28.74
CA PHE A 19 3.91 20.72 -29.06
C PHE A 19 4.37 20.68 -30.53
N ILE A 20 4.77 19.50 -31.02
CA ILE A 20 5.17 19.28 -32.41
C ILE A 20 4.00 19.58 -33.37
N LEU A 21 2.80 19.09 -33.07
CA LEU A 21 1.63 19.34 -33.92
C LEU A 21 1.25 20.82 -33.98
N ILE A 22 1.26 21.51 -32.84
CA ILE A 22 0.99 22.96 -32.78
C ILE A 22 2.03 23.71 -33.60
N TYR A 23 3.31 23.35 -33.49
CA TYR A 23 4.39 23.98 -34.27
C TYR A 23 4.19 23.82 -35.78
N ILE A 24 3.86 22.61 -36.25
CA ILE A 24 3.57 22.36 -37.67
C ILE A 24 2.36 23.17 -38.14
N ILE A 25 1.27 23.20 -37.35
CA ILE A 25 0.06 23.98 -37.70
C ILE A 25 0.39 25.47 -37.80
N MET A 26 1.18 26.02 -36.87
CA MET A 26 1.62 27.41 -36.92
C MET A 26 2.44 27.71 -38.18
N ASN A 27 3.40 26.84 -38.51
CA ASN A 27 4.26 27.01 -39.69
C ASN A 27 3.48 26.91 -41.00
N LEU A 28 2.57 25.93 -41.11
CA LEU A 28 1.70 25.79 -42.29
C LEU A 28 0.75 26.99 -42.43
N ASN A 29 0.21 27.50 -41.32
CA ASN A 29 -0.65 28.69 -41.35
C ASN A 29 0.11 29.94 -41.78
N THR A 30 1.37 30.12 -41.39
CA THR A 30 2.19 31.26 -41.84
C THR A 30 2.50 31.16 -43.33
N GLU A 31 2.93 29.98 -43.80
CA GLU A 31 3.22 29.74 -45.22
C GLU A 31 1.98 29.92 -46.10
N SER A 32 0.82 29.42 -45.63
CA SER A 32 -0.46 29.59 -46.32
C SER A 32 -0.91 31.05 -46.44
N ARG A 33 -0.53 31.90 -45.47
CA ARG A 33 -0.80 33.35 -45.52
C ARG A 33 0.11 34.06 -46.51
N GLU A 34 1.39 33.71 -46.53
CA GLU A 34 2.36 34.28 -47.48
C GLU A 34 2.00 33.96 -48.94
N LEU A 35 1.42 32.77 -49.18
CA LEU A 35 0.95 32.34 -50.49
C LEU A 35 -0.40 32.98 -50.91
N GLY A 36 -1.00 33.85 -50.09
CA GLY A 36 -2.23 34.57 -50.40
C GLY A 36 -3.48 33.69 -50.48
N CYS A 37 -3.44 32.48 -49.90
CA CYS A 37 -4.56 31.53 -49.96
C CYS A 37 -5.82 32.02 -49.20
N PHE A 38 -5.71 33.04 -48.35
CA PHE A 38 -6.82 33.59 -47.58
C PHE A 38 -7.41 34.90 -48.17
N ASP A 39 -6.78 35.49 -49.19
CA ASP A 39 -7.11 36.84 -49.69
C ASP A 39 -7.84 36.86 -51.05
N ASN A 40 -8.03 35.69 -51.70
CA ASN A 40 -8.70 35.60 -53.01
C ASN A 40 -10.06 34.88 -52.91
N GLU A 41 -11.10 35.45 -53.54
CA GLU A 41 -12.47 34.91 -53.60
C GLU A 41 -12.57 33.52 -54.26
N GLY A 42 -11.54 33.09 -55.00
CA GLY A 42 -11.48 31.78 -55.66
C GLY A 42 -10.89 30.64 -54.82
N CYS A 43 -10.50 30.89 -53.56
CA CYS A 43 -9.93 29.84 -52.72
C CYS A 43 -11.03 28.96 -52.10
N LEU A 44 -10.91 27.64 -52.26
CA LEU A 44 -11.85 26.67 -51.69
C LEU A 44 -11.86 26.80 -50.17
N LYS A 45 -12.96 27.31 -49.60
CA LYS A 45 -13.23 27.17 -48.17
C LYS A 45 -13.40 25.69 -47.87
N ILE A 46 -12.42 25.11 -47.20
CA ILE A 46 -12.52 23.77 -46.62
C ILE A 46 -13.45 23.86 -45.41
N GLU A 47 -14.76 23.96 -45.68
CA GLU A 47 -15.80 23.82 -44.66
C GLU A 47 -15.99 22.33 -44.35
N SER A 48 -15.14 21.81 -43.47
CA SER A 48 -15.37 20.53 -42.82
C SER A 48 -15.53 20.73 -41.32
N THR A 49 -16.77 20.60 -40.85
CA THR A 49 -17.18 20.66 -39.44
C THR A 49 -16.47 19.63 -38.56
N PHE A 50 -15.83 18.63 -39.18
CA PHE A 50 -14.90 17.67 -38.57
C PHE A 50 -13.59 17.60 -39.38
N ASN A 51 -12.66 18.52 -39.13
CA ASN A 51 -11.31 18.44 -39.66
C ASN A 51 -10.47 17.38 -38.92
N ILE A 52 -9.58 16.70 -39.64
CA ILE A 52 -8.60 15.71 -39.11
C ILE A 52 -7.85 16.25 -37.88
N THR A 53 -7.60 17.56 -37.86
CA THR A 53 -7.01 18.29 -36.74
C THR A 53 -7.79 18.13 -35.44
N HIS A 54 -9.13 18.23 -35.47
CA HIS A 54 -9.97 18.06 -34.28
C HIS A 54 -9.92 16.62 -33.75
N LEU A 55 -9.89 15.64 -34.66
CA LEU A 55 -9.72 14.23 -34.29
C LEU A 55 -8.37 13.99 -33.63
N ALA A 56 -7.29 14.56 -34.18
CA ALA A 56 -5.94 14.45 -33.61
C ALA A 56 -5.88 15.03 -32.19
N PHE A 57 -6.43 16.24 -31.96
CA PHE A 57 -6.50 16.82 -30.62
C PHE A 57 -7.39 16.02 -29.67
N GLY A 58 -8.47 15.40 -30.17
CA GLY A 58 -9.33 14.51 -29.38
C GLY A 58 -8.58 13.27 -28.88
N VAL A 59 -7.83 12.60 -29.76
CA VAL A 59 -7.03 11.42 -29.40
C VAL A 59 -5.95 11.78 -28.38
N ILE A 60 -5.25 12.90 -28.60
CA ILE A 60 -4.23 13.40 -27.67
C ILE A 60 -4.84 13.76 -26.32
N GLY A 61 -5.99 14.44 -26.30
CA GLY A 61 -6.72 14.76 -25.08
C GLY A 61 -7.12 13.52 -24.30
N PHE A 62 -7.57 12.47 -24.98
CA PHE A 62 -7.88 11.18 -24.38
C PHE A 62 -6.64 10.52 -23.74
N ILE A 63 -5.50 10.51 -24.45
CA ILE A 63 -4.23 9.95 -23.93
C ILE A 63 -3.73 10.75 -22.71
N LEU A 64 -3.84 12.09 -22.74
CA LEU A 64 -3.51 12.93 -21.58
C LEU A 64 -4.40 12.61 -20.38
N ALA A 65 -5.71 12.52 -20.58
CA ALA A 65 -6.65 12.18 -19.53
C ALA A 65 -6.35 10.79 -18.93
N LEU A 66 -6.02 9.81 -19.77
CA LEU A 66 -5.61 8.48 -19.33
C LEU A 66 -4.30 8.51 -18.52
N GLY A 67 -3.30 9.28 -18.98
CA GLY A 67 -2.03 9.46 -18.27
C GLY A 67 -2.23 10.07 -16.87
N ILE A 68 -3.05 11.12 -16.78
CA ILE A 68 -3.42 11.75 -15.50
C ILE A 68 -4.17 10.75 -14.61
N TYR A 69 -5.17 10.04 -15.15
CA TYR A 69 -5.93 9.04 -14.42
C TYR A 69 -5.01 7.98 -13.80
N LEU A 70 -4.08 7.43 -14.57
CA LEU A 70 -3.14 6.41 -14.08
C LEU A 70 -2.24 6.92 -12.95
N ILE A 71 -1.83 8.20 -12.97
CA ILE A 71 -1.01 8.79 -11.90
C ILE A 71 -1.81 8.93 -10.60
N PHE A 72 -3.05 9.44 -10.68
CA PHE A 72 -3.86 9.70 -9.50
C PHE A 72 -4.50 8.43 -8.92
N PHE A 73 -5.06 7.56 -9.76
CA PHE A 73 -5.83 6.40 -9.28
C PHE A 73 -4.98 5.17 -8.95
N SER A 74 -3.77 5.03 -9.49
CA SER A 74 -2.89 3.88 -9.16
C SER A 74 -2.40 3.87 -7.71
N LYS A 75 -2.45 5.00 -7.01
CA LYS A 75 -2.08 5.07 -5.58
C LYS A 75 -3.09 4.36 -4.68
N SER A 76 -4.37 4.35 -5.07
CA SER A 76 -5.45 3.75 -4.29
C SER A 76 -5.26 2.23 -4.12
N GLU A 77 -4.88 1.54 -5.20
CA GLU A 77 -4.67 0.10 -5.19
C GLU A 77 -3.51 -0.33 -4.29
N GLU A 78 -2.39 0.43 -4.30
CA GLU A 78 -1.22 0.17 -3.48
C GLU A 78 -1.55 0.26 -1.98
N GLU A 79 -2.38 1.23 -1.60
CA GLU A 79 -2.76 1.48 -0.22
C GLU A 79 -3.73 0.40 0.31
N ILE A 80 -4.70 -0.01 -0.50
CA ILE A 80 -5.61 -1.12 -0.19
C ILE A 80 -4.83 -2.44 -0.04
N LEU A 81 -3.90 -2.73 -0.95
CA LEU A 81 -3.05 -3.92 -0.87
C LEU A 81 -2.18 -3.93 0.38
N LYS A 82 -1.66 -2.77 0.78
CA LYS A 82 -0.87 -2.64 2.00
C LYS A 82 -1.71 -2.95 3.24
N GLN A 83 -2.90 -2.35 3.34
CA GLN A 83 -3.84 -2.61 4.45
C GLN A 83 -4.25 -4.09 4.49
N LEU A 84 -4.54 -4.70 3.34
CA LEU A 84 -4.89 -6.13 3.26
C LEU A 84 -3.75 -7.02 3.77
N LYS A 85 -2.50 -6.72 3.40
CA LYS A 85 -1.33 -7.48 3.86
C LYS A 85 -1.11 -7.33 5.37
N GLU A 86 -1.22 -6.12 5.90
CA GLU A 86 -1.07 -5.85 7.34
C GLU A 86 -2.19 -6.53 8.14
N ASN A 87 -3.45 -6.43 7.70
CA ASN A 87 -4.59 -7.08 8.34
C ASN A 87 -4.51 -8.62 8.26
N LYS A 88 -4.00 -9.18 7.15
CA LYS A 88 -3.80 -10.63 7.03
C LYS A 88 -2.66 -11.12 7.91
N ALA A 89 -1.60 -10.34 8.05
CA ALA A 89 -0.49 -10.70 8.94
C ALA A 89 -0.93 -10.68 10.42
N SER A 90 -1.71 -9.69 10.83
CA SER A 90 -2.26 -9.62 12.19
C SER A 90 -3.26 -10.75 12.46
N SER A 91 -4.15 -11.06 11.51
CA SER A 91 -5.12 -12.15 11.67
C SER A 91 -4.43 -13.52 11.76
N LEU A 92 -3.40 -13.77 10.95
CA LEU A 92 -2.61 -15.02 11.03
C LEU A 92 -1.89 -15.16 12.36
N LYS A 93 -1.36 -14.08 12.92
CA LYS A 93 -0.72 -14.10 14.25
C LYS A 93 -1.73 -14.42 15.35
N GLU A 94 -2.93 -13.86 15.26
CA GLU A 94 -4.04 -14.14 16.19
C GLU A 94 -4.49 -15.60 16.11
N GLU A 95 -4.65 -16.12 14.89
CA GLU A 95 -5.06 -17.50 14.63
C GLU A 95 -4.02 -18.50 15.15
N LYS A 96 -2.73 -18.26 14.88
CA LYS A 96 -1.63 -19.07 15.43
C LYS A 96 -1.63 -19.07 16.96
N PHE A 97 -1.80 -17.90 17.59
CA PHE A 97 -1.89 -17.82 19.04
C PHE A 97 -3.08 -18.62 19.59
N ASN A 98 -4.24 -18.52 18.95
CA ASN A 98 -5.43 -19.27 19.35
C ASN A 98 -5.27 -20.78 19.15
N LEU A 99 -4.54 -21.22 18.12
CA LEU A 99 -4.16 -22.61 17.91
C LEU A 99 -3.27 -23.12 19.05
N VAL A 100 -2.23 -22.38 19.43
CA VAL A 100 -1.36 -22.73 20.56
C VAL A 100 -2.18 -22.84 21.86
N LEU A 101 -3.07 -21.89 22.12
CA LEU A 101 -3.92 -21.92 23.31
C LEU A 101 -4.77 -23.20 23.42
N LYS A 102 -5.17 -23.84 22.31
CA LYS A 102 -5.96 -25.08 22.35
C LYS A 102 -5.19 -26.26 22.97
N GLY A 103 -3.86 -26.27 22.86
CA GLY A 103 -2.99 -27.32 23.40
C GLY A 103 -2.50 -27.08 24.83
N LEU A 104 -2.95 -26.01 25.48
CA LEU A 104 -2.51 -25.61 26.82
C LEU A 104 -3.55 -25.93 27.90
N ASP A 105 -3.09 -26.16 29.12
CA ASP A 105 -3.95 -26.26 30.30
C ASP A 105 -4.54 -24.89 30.71
N ASP A 106 -5.49 -24.88 31.64
CA ASP A 106 -6.17 -23.64 32.03
C ASP A 106 -5.26 -22.60 32.71
N TYR A 107 -4.22 -23.06 33.41
CA TYR A 107 -3.25 -22.19 34.05
C TYR A 107 -2.27 -21.61 33.01
N GLU A 108 -1.77 -22.44 32.10
CA GLU A 108 -0.95 -22.06 30.96
C GLU A 108 -1.67 -21.06 30.06
N LYS A 109 -2.95 -21.29 29.74
CA LYS A 109 -3.79 -20.34 28.99
C LYS A 109 -3.89 -18.99 29.69
N LYS A 110 -4.15 -18.98 31.00
CA LYS A 110 -4.22 -17.74 31.79
C LYS A 110 -2.90 -16.97 31.75
N ALA A 111 -1.77 -17.67 31.91
CA ALA A 111 -0.45 -17.07 31.83
C ALA A 111 -0.16 -16.51 30.44
N MET A 112 -0.41 -17.28 29.37
CA MET A 112 -0.17 -16.85 27.99
C MET A 112 -1.01 -15.63 27.59
N LYS A 113 -2.29 -15.58 27.98
CA LYS A 113 -3.15 -14.41 27.74
C LYS A 113 -2.62 -13.16 28.47
N ALA A 114 -2.25 -13.30 29.74
CA ALA A 114 -1.74 -12.17 30.52
C ALA A 114 -0.39 -11.64 29.98
N VAL A 115 0.49 -12.51 29.46
CA VAL A 115 1.74 -12.09 28.81
C VAL A 115 1.47 -11.46 27.44
N LYS A 116 0.48 -11.95 26.67
CA LYS A 116 0.07 -11.34 25.40
C LYS A 116 -0.46 -9.92 25.57
N GLU A 117 -1.25 -9.68 26.61
CA GLU A 117 -1.80 -8.35 26.92
C GLU A 117 -0.72 -7.37 27.38
N GLN A 118 0.29 -7.86 28.10
CA GLN A 118 1.36 -7.05 28.65
C GLN A 118 2.71 -7.73 28.40
N ASP A 119 3.33 -7.41 27.27
CA ASP A 119 4.64 -7.95 26.96
C ASP A 119 5.69 -7.43 27.96
N GLY A 120 6.59 -8.32 28.40
CA GLY A 120 7.57 -8.01 29.45
C GLY A 120 6.98 -7.87 30.86
N ILE A 121 5.78 -8.42 31.12
CA ILE A 121 5.19 -8.46 32.46
C ILE A 121 6.12 -9.15 33.45
N THR A 122 6.27 -8.56 34.64
CA THR A 122 7.11 -9.18 35.69
C THR A 122 6.42 -10.40 36.28
N GLN A 123 7.19 -11.41 36.71
CA GLN A 123 6.64 -12.60 37.36
C GLN A 123 5.79 -12.27 38.59
N ASN A 124 6.14 -11.22 39.35
CA ASN A 124 5.36 -10.82 40.51
C ASN A 124 3.97 -10.28 40.09
N THR A 125 3.92 -9.43 39.06
CA THR A 125 2.66 -8.91 38.51
C THR A 125 1.85 -10.03 37.87
N LEU A 126 2.50 -10.92 37.13
CA LEU A 126 1.85 -12.05 36.47
C LEU A 126 1.19 -12.97 37.50
N ARG A 127 1.87 -13.25 38.62
CA ARG A 127 1.33 -14.02 39.74
C ARG A 127 0.01 -13.46 40.27
N ILE A 128 -0.04 -12.13 40.46
CA ILE A 128 -1.22 -11.44 40.97
C ILE A 128 -2.35 -11.49 39.93
N ARG A 129 -2.05 -11.25 38.65
CA ARG A 129 -3.05 -11.32 37.56
C ARG A 129 -3.64 -12.71 37.35
N THR A 130 -2.83 -13.75 37.49
CA THR A 130 -3.27 -15.13 37.22
C THR A 130 -3.82 -15.86 38.45
N ASP A 131 -3.77 -15.22 39.62
CA ASP A 131 -4.13 -15.81 40.92
C ASP A 131 -3.48 -17.19 41.16
N MET A 132 -2.15 -17.23 40.99
CA MET A 132 -1.37 -18.46 41.17
C MET A 132 -0.42 -18.34 42.37
N SER A 133 -0.15 -19.47 43.03
CA SER A 133 0.94 -19.53 44.00
C SER A 133 2.29 -19.32 43.29
N LYS A 134 3.30 -18.83 44.04
CA LYS A 134 4.66 -18.61 43.49
C LYS A 134 5.24 -19.89 42.86
N ALA A 135 5.04 -21.03 43.52
CA ALA A 135 5.51 -22.32 43.03
C ALA A 135 4.77 -22.75 41.76
N LYS A 136 3.43 -22.65 41.74
CA LYS A 136 2.62 -23.02 40.57
C LYS A 136 2.95 -22.17 39.35
N LEU A 137 3.06 -20.84 39.52
CA LEU A 137 3.46 -19.96 38.41
C LEU A 137 4.86 -20.31 37.90
N SER A 138 5.82 -20.57 38.79
CA SER A 138 7.18 -20.93 38.39
C SER A 138 7.20 -22.22 37.56
N TYR A 139 6.41 -23.22 37.94
CA TYR A 139 6.25 -24.47 37.19
C TYR A 139 5.63 -24.24 35.81
N VAL A 140 4.51 -23.50 35.74
CA VAL A 140 3.82 -23.17 34.48
C VAL A 140 4.76 -22.41 33.53
N LEU A 141 5.48 -21.41 34.02
CA LEU A 141 6.43 -20.65 33.21
C LEU A 141 7.62 -21.50 32.76
N GLN A 142 8.07 -22.44 33.58
CA GLN A 142 9.13 -23.35 33.16
C GLN A 142 8.68 -24.27 32.04
N ASP A 143 7.44 -24.76 32.08
CA ASP A 143 6.92 -25.63 31.04
C ASP A 143 6.68 -24.88 29.72
N LEU A 144 6.07 -23.69 29.79
CA LEU A 144 5.91 -22.81 28.63
C LEU A 144 7.26 -22.40 28.01
N GLU A 145 8.30 -22.19 28.83
CA GLU A 145 9.65 -21.88 28.34
C GLU A 145 10.33 -23.11 27.71
N LYS A 146 10.14 -24.32 28.27
CA LYS A 146 10.61 -25.58 27.65
C LYS A 146 9.98 -25.83 26.29
N ARG A 147 8.69 -25.51 26.14
CA ARG A 147 7.97 -25.57 24.86
C ARG A 147 8.35 -24.42 23.90
N GLY A 148 9.19 -23.49 24.34
CA GLY A 148 9.65 -22.37 23.53
C GLY A 148 8.60 -21.29 23.27
N LEU A 149 7.51 -21.26 24.04
CA LEU A 149 6.41 -20.31 23.86
C LEU A 149 6.71 -18.93 24.48
N ILE A 150 7.48 -18.93 25.56
CA ILE A 150 7.88 -17.73 26.29
C ILE A 150 9.39 -17.67 26.53
N LYS A 151 9.88 -16.49 26.89
CA LYS A 151 11.25 -16.26 27.35
C LYS A 151 11.23 -15.45 28.65
N ARG A 152 12.08 -15.83 29.60
CA ARG A 152 12.30 -15.05 30.83
C ARG A 152 13.59 -14.25 30.74
N ILE A 153 13.52 -12.96 31.07
CA ILE A 153 14.68 -12.05 31.08
C ILE A 153 14.79 -11.40 32.46
N LYS A 154 16.00 -11.31 33.01
CA LYS A 154 16.24 -10.64 34.29
C LYS A 154 15.93 -9.15 34.19
N LYS A 155 15.05 -8.67 35.07
CA LYS A 155 14.66 -7.25 35.20
C LYS A 155 14.79 -6.84 36.67
N GLY A 156 15.95 -6.33 37.04
CA GLY A 156 16.27 -5.98 38.42
C GLY A 156 16.26 -7.21 39.35
N LYS A 157 15.41 -7.18 40.39
CA LYS A 157 15.24 -8.27 41.38
C LYS A 157 14.21 -9.34 40.95
N THR A 158 13.59 -9.19 39.77
CA THR A 158 12.57 -10.13 39.27
C THR A 158 12.87 -10.54 37.83
N LEU A 159 12.07 -11.46 37.29
CA LEU A 159 12.13 -11.87 35.89
C LEU A 159 10.93 -11.27 35.17
N ALA A 160 11.18 -10.67 34.01
CA ALA A 160 10.17 -10.26 33.05
C ALA A 160 9.93 -11.41 32.06
N VAL A 161 8.66 -11.65 31.73
CA VAL A 161 8.22 -12.71 30.82
C VAL A 161 7.79 -12.09 29.51
N PHE A 162 8.30 -12.63 28.41
CA PHE A 162 8.01 -12.19 27.04
C PHE A 162 7.47 -13.34 26.22
N LEU A 163 6.58 -13.07 25.27
CA LEU A 163 6.21 -14.05 24.25
C LEU A 163 7.37 -14.21 23.26
N LYS A 164 7.59 -15.44 22.80
CA LYS A 164 8.54 -15.67 21.71
C LYS A 164 7.86 -15.34 20.38
N GLU A 165 8.59 -14.73 19.43
CA GLU A 165 7.99 -14.36 18.13
C GLU A 165 7.74 -15.56 17.21
N ASN A 166 8.36 -16.72 17.50
CA ASN A 166 8.35 -17.93 16.66
C ASN A 166 7.76 -19.15 17.41
N PHE A 167 6.51 -19.08 17.86
CA PHE A 167 5.76 -20.26 18.33
C PHE A 167 4.83 -20.84 17.27
#